data_AF-G5HAT4-F1
#
_entry.id   AF-G5HAT4-F1
#
_cell.length_a   1.000
_cell.length_b   1.000
_cell.length_c   1.000
_cell.angle_alpha   90.00
_cell.angle_beta   90.00
_cell.angle_gamma   90.00
#
_symmetry.space_group_name_H-M   'P 1'
#
loop_
_entity.id
_entity.type
_entity.pdbx_description
1 polymer ?
#
loop_
_entity_poly.entity_id
_entity_poly.type
_entity_poly.pdbx_seq_one_letter_code
_entity_poly.pdbx_strand_id
1 'polypeptide(L)'
;MPVPTMYTTDERIDAYNYGKVWTGGTHKHPSIGHPKNPDNKLYLFFITEETMRNHTWEEIWKDQLYVKKDSVTEGEMEKTLWRYTYFPPKE
;
A
#
# COMPACT_ATOMS: atom_id res chain seq x y z
N MET A 1 2.33 -3.81 -20.92
CA MET A 1 1.72 -3.38 -19.64
C MET A 1 2.68 -2.38 -19.02
N PRO A 2 2.23 -1.22 -18.52
CA PRO A 2 3.13 -0.28 -17.86
C PRO A 2 3.71 -0.92 -16.59
N VAL A 3 5.02 -0.84 -16.42
CA VAL A 3 5.73 -1.31 -15.23
C VAL A 3 5.45 -0.29 -14.12
N PRO A 4 4.85 -0.69 -12.99
CA PRO A 4 4.61 0.23 -11.88
C PRO A 4 5.93 0.83 -11.42
N THR A 5 6.02 2.16 -11.36
CA THR A 5 7.17 2.82 -10.71
C THR A 5 7.04 2.58 -9.21
N MET A 6 7.87 1.68 -8.67
CA MET A 6 7.89 1.36 -7.25
C MET A 6 8.64 2.46 -6.47
N TYR A 7 7.98 3.00 -5.46
CA TYR A 7 8.62 3.81 -4.43
C TYR A 7 8.74 2.91 -3.19
N THR A 8 9.93 2.37 -2.94
CA THR A 8 10.24 1.69 -1.68
C THR A 8 10.60 2.77 -0.65
N THR A 9 9.72 3.04 0.31
CA THR A 9 10.15 3.73 1.52
C THR A 9 10.90 2.69 2.38
N ASP A 10 12.06 3.04 2.93
CA ASP A 10 12.81 2.19 3.89
C ASP A 10 12.05 1.97 5.22
N GLU A 11 10.78 2.34 5.27
CA GLU A 11 9.92 2.23 6.43
C GLU A 11 9.41 0.79 6.50
N ARG A 12 10.20 -0.10 7.09
CA ARG A 12 9.66 -1.32 7.70
C ARG A 12 8.76 -0.88 8.84
N ILE A 13 7.47 -0.75 8.54
CA ILE A 13 6.44 -0.38 9.52
C ILE A 13 6.22 -1.60 10.41
N ASP A 14 6.50 -1.44 11.71
CA ASP A 14 6.13 -2.42 12.74
C ASP A 14 4.63 -2.73 12.60
N ALA A 15 4.27 -4.00 12.49
CA ALA A 15 2.91 -4.47 12.27
C ALA A 15 1.93 -4.04 13.39
N TYR A 16 2.45 -3.68 14.57
CA TYR A 16 1.66 -3.20 15.71
C TYR A 16 1.69 -1.68 15.91
N ASN A 17 2.36 -0.94 15.01
CA ASN A 17 2.42 0.52 15.05
C ASN A 17 1.56 1.12 13.91
N TYR A 18 1.12 2.36 14.06
CA TYR A 18 0.43 3.05 12.98
C TYR A 18 1.46 3.49 11.93
N GLY A 19 1.33 2.95 10.72
CA GLY A 19 2.08 3.39 9.56
C GLY A 19 1.51 4.69 8.99
N LYS A 20 2.37 5.65 8.64
CA LYS A 20 1.97 6.83 7.86
C LYS A 20 2.77 6.87 6.57
N VAL A 21 2.11 6.62 5.46
CA VAL A 21 2.69 6.81 4.12
C VAL A 21 2.23 8.15 3.58
N TRP A 22 3.17 8.95 3.08
CA TRP A 22 2.86 10.15 2.32
C TRP A 22 2.72 9.79 0.84
N THR A 23 1.53 10.02 0.29
CA THR A 23 1.25 9.92 -1.15
C THR A 23 0.48 11.17 -1.55
N GLY A 24 0.94 11.85 -2.62
CA GLY A 24 0.33 13.00 -3.31
C GLY A 24 -0.43 14.10 -2.52
N GLY A 25 -0.38 15.33 -3.03
CA GLY A 25 -1.10 16.46 -2.41
C GLY A 25 -0.52 16.88 -1.05
N THR A 26 -1.37 17.40 -0.17
CA THR A 26 -0.99 17.96 1.14
C THR A 26 -1.89 17.43 2.25
N HIS A 27 -1.52 17.63 3.52
CA HIS A 27 -2.39 17.21 4.64
C HIS A 27 -3.80 17.84 4.60
N LYS A 28 -3.95 19.06 4.06
CA LYS A 28 -5.25 19.74 3.92
C LYS A 28 -6.01 19.32 2.66
N HIS A 29 -5.26 18.93 1.63
CA HIS A 29 -5.79 18.51 0.32
C HIS A 29 -5.03 17.25 -0.13
N PRO A 30 -5.27 16.11 0.53
CA PRO A 30 -4.62 14.86 0.17
C PRO A 30 -5.11 14.43 -1.22
N SER A 31 -4.24 13.79 -1.99
CA SER A 31 -4.60 13.27 -3.30
C SER A 31 -3.76 12.05 -3.65
N ILE A 32 -4.38 11.05 -4.27
CA ILE A 32 -3.65 9.94 -4.91
C ILE A 32 -3.43 10.18 -6.41
N GLY A 33 -3.97 11.30 -6.92
CA GLY A 33 -3.83 11.73 -8.30
C GLY A 33 -2.40 12.10 -8.61
N HIS A 34 -1.75 11.25 -9.40
CA HIS A 34 -0.43 11.51 -9.93
C HIS A 34 -0.45 11.24 -11.45
N PRO A 35 0.24 12.01 -12.30
CA PRO A 35 0.26 11.77 -13.75
C PRO A 35 0.74 10.36 -14.15
N LYS A 36 1.50 9.70 -13.26
CA LYS A 36 1.96 8.31 -13.43
C LYS A 36 1.03 7.25 -12.81
N ASN A 37 -0.09 7.66 -12.22
CA ASN A 37 -1.14 6.79 -11.68
C ASN A 37 -2.46 7.06 -12.43
N PRO A 38 -2.56 6.61 -13.70
CA PRO A 38 -3.72 6.90 -14.55
C PRO A 38 -5.03 6.32 -14.01
N ASP A 39 -4.94 5.24 -13.23
CA ASP A 39 -6.10 4.56 -12.68
C ASP A 39 -6.63 5.23 -11.39
N ASN A 40 -5.91 6.24 -10.88
CA ASN A 40 -6.18 6.91 -9.62
C ASN A 40 -6.50 5.91 -8.49
N LYS A 41 -5.67 4.88 -8.37
CA LYS A 41 -5.79 3.81 -7.38
C LYS A 41 -4.52 3.68 -6.56
N LEU A 42 -4.68 3.48 -5.26
CA LEU A 42 -3.62 3.04 -4.37
C LEU A 42 -3.78 1.53 -4.18
N TYR A 43 -2.70 0.77 -4.41
CA TYR A 43 -2.67 -0.66 -4.11
C TYR A 43 -1.98 -0.89 -2.77
N LEU A 44 -2.63 -1.62 -1.87
CA LEU A 44 -2.12 -1.98 -0.56
C LEU A 44 -1.82 -3.48 -0.54
N PHE A 45 -0.60 -3.84 -0.18
CA PHE A 45 -0.15 -5.23 -0.08
C PHE A 45 0.17 -5.54 1.38
N PHE A 46 -0.43 -6.60 1.91
CA PHE A 46 -0.21 -7.07 3.27
C PHE A 46 0.62 -8.34 3.20
N ILE A 47 1.84 -8.27 3.71
CA ILE A 47 2.83 -9.34 3.63
C ILE A 47 3.24 -9.69 5.06
N THR A 48 3.38 -10.98 5.37
CA THR A 48 3.85 -11.39 6.69
C THR A 48 5.31 -11.05 6.87
N GLU A 49 5.72 -10.85 8.12
CA GLU A 49 7.13 -10.62 8.45
C GLU A 49 8.01 -11.80 8.01
N GLU A 50 7.54 -13.03 8.18
CA GLU A 50 8.23 -14.24 7.71
C GLU A 50 8.51 -14.19 6.21
N THR A 51 7.49 -13.86 5.40
CA THR A 51 7.66 -13.74 3.95
C THR A 51 8.65 -12.64 3.59
N MET A 52 8.57 -11.46 4.24
CA MET A 52 9.53 -10.38 3.99
C MET A 52 10.97 -10.73 4.39
N ARG A 53 11.18 -11.60 5.39
CA ARG A 53 12.51 -12.03 5.82
C ARG A 53 13.12 -13.09 4.90
N ASN A 54 12.28 -13.90 4.25
CA ASN A 54 12.72 -15.07 3.49
C ASN A 54 12.71 -14.87 1.96
N HIS A 55 12.07 -13.82 1.46
CA HIS A 55 11.92 -13.58 0.03
C HIS A 55 12.35 -12.17 -0.36
N THR A 56 12.93 -12.05 -1.56
CA THR A 56 13.16 -10.75 -2.19
C THR A 56 11.84 -10.11 -2.62
N TRP A 57 11.85 -8.80 -2.83
CA TRP A 57 10.66 -8.09 -3.29
C TRP A 57 10.20 -8.57 -4.68
N GLU A 58 11.15 -8.87 -5.58
CA GLU A 58 10.87 -9.42 -6.90
C GLU A 58 10.14 -10.77 -6.82
N GLU A 59 10.58 -11.67 -5.93
CA GLU A 59 9.92 -12.96 -5.68
C GLU A 59 8.53 -12.74 -5.08
N ILE A 60 8.41 -11.89 -4.05
CA ILE A 60 7.12 -11.57 -3.42
C ILE A 60 6.13 -11.05 -4.46
N TRP A 61 6.57 -10.16 -5.35
CA TRP A 61 5.74 -9.61 -6.42
C TRP A 61 5.37 -10.65 -7.48
N LYS A 62 6.36 -11.37 -7.99
CA LYS A 62 6.19 -12.32 -9.11
C LYS A 62 5.33 -13.50 -8.70
N ASP A 63 5.57 -14.03 -7.51
CA ASP A 63 4.90 -15.23 -6.99
C ASP A 63 3.69 -14.88 -6.11
N GLN A 64 3.35 -13.58 -6.02
CA GLN A 64 2.18 -13.07 -5.30
C GLN A 64 2.14 -13.49 -3.82
N LEU A 65 3.28 -13.42 -3.14
CA LEU A 65 3.45 -13.85 -1.74
C LEU A 65 2.93 -12.79 -0.75
N TYR A 66 1.66 -12.40 -0.89
CA TYR A 66 0.98 -11.49 0.03
C TYR A 66 -0.26 -12.17 0.62
N VAL A 67 -0.55 -11.88 1.88
CA VAL A 67 -1.76 -12.32 2.57
C VAL A 67 -2.99 -11.68 1.94
N LYS A 68 -2.88 -10.41 1.57
CA LYS A 68 -3.98 -9.65 0.98
C LYS A 68 -3.46 -8.55 0.05
N LYS A 69 -4.22 -8.32 -1.02
CA LYS A 69 -4.06 -7.19 -1.93
C LYS A 69 -5.39 -6.45 -2.01
N ASP A 70 -5.39 -5.19 -1.60
CA ASP A 70 -6.54 -4.30 -1.73
C ASP A 70 -6.21 -3.13 -2.66
N SER A 71 -7.25 -2.49 -3.18
CA SER A 71 -7.13 -1.23 -3.90
C SER A 71 -8.15 -0.23 -3.38
N VAL A 72 -7.74 1.02 -3.23
CA VAL A 72 -8.63 2.13 -2.87
C VAL A 72 -8.47 3.27 -3.85
N THR A 73 -9.59 3.89 -4.19
CA THR A 73 -9.65 5.12 -4.99
C THR A 73 -9.72 6.35 -4.09
N GLU A 74 -9.52 7.53 -4.69
CA GLU A 74 -9.55 8.81 -3.98
C GLU A 74 -10.91 9.04 -3.32
N GLY A 75 -12.00 8.81 -4.07
CA GLY A 75 -13.36 8.95 -3.55
C GLY A 75 -13.74 7.93 -2.47
N GLU A 76 -13.08 6.78 -2.39
CA GLU A 76 -13.24 5.84 -1.27
C GLU A 76 -12.47 6.31 -0.04
N MET A 77 -11.26 6.84 -0.22
CA MET A 77 -10.43 7.39 0.84
C MET A 77 -11.01 8.68 1.44
N GLU A 78 -11.65 9.53 0.63
CA GLU A 78 -12.35 10.73 1.13
C GLU A 78 -13.46 10.35 2.13
N LYS A 79 -14.21 9.27 1.87
CA LYS A 79 -15.25 8.77 2.77
C LYS A 79 -14.70 8.25 4.10
N THR A 80 -13.42 7.87 4.15
CA THR A 80 -12.75 7.34 5.36
C THR A 80 -11.80 8.34 6.02
N LEU A 81 -11.85 9.62 5.62
CA LEU A 81 -10.92 10.66 6.10
C LEU A 81 -9.45 10.27 5.87
N TRP A 82 -9.16 9.66 4.72
CA TRP A 82 -7.82 9.25 4.31
C TRP A 82 -7.14 8.27 5.27
N ARG A 83 -7.96 7.48 5.97
CA ARG A 83 -7.52 6.40 6.86
C ARG A 83 -7.92 5.06 6.29
N TYR A 84 -6.97 4.14 6.24
CA TYR A 84 -7.21 2.74 5.94
C TYR A 84 -6.76 1.89 7.14
N THR A 85 -7.61 0.97 7.58
CA THR A 85 -7.29 0.05 8.69
C THR A 85 -7.41 -1.38 8.20
N TYR A 86 -6.33 -2.13 8.30
CA TYR A 86 -6.32 -3.57 8.06
C TYR A 86 -6.60 -4.32 9.36
N PHE A 87 -7.53 -5.26 9.32
CA PHE A 87 -7.73 -6.23 10.39
C PHE A 87 -7.27 -7.59 9.87
N PRO A 88 -6.19 -8.16 10.43
CA PRO A 88 -5.76 -9.50 10.04
C PRO A 88 -6.87 -10.51 10.35
N PRO A 89 -7.02 -11.57 9.52
CA PRO A 89 -7.93 -12.65 9.83
C PRO A 89 -7.59 -13.26 11.19
N LYS A 90 -8.62 -13.60 11.97
CA LYS A 90 -8.44 -14.36 13.20
C LYS A 90 -8.02 -15.78 12.84
N GLU A 91 -6.99 -16.28 13.52
CA GLU A 91 -6.58 -17.70 13.47
C GLU A 91 -7.73 -18.63 13.91
#